data_AF-A0AAW8AQ76-F1
#
_entry.id   AF-A0AAW8AQ76-F1
#
_cell.length_a   1.000
_cell.length_b   1.000
_cell.length_c   1.000
_cell.angle_alpha   90.00
_cell.angle_beta   90.00
_cell.angle_gamma   90.00
#
_symmetry.space_group_name_H-M   'P 1'
#
loop_
_entity.id
_entity.type
_entity.pdbx_description
1 polymer ?
#
loop_
_entity_poly.entity_id
_entity_poly.type
_entity_poly.pdbx_seq_one_letter_code
_entity_poly.pdbx_strand_id
1 'polypeptide(L)'
;MSNGVQKGKDNALAVQQWIAERDATGDYGEYERRGIINRSALFDELGIPRSSMGSNDQIRQMIEAADVRWFGEKEADTKAHKAARERSEKRVASTSAEVSKLMDQIVKLKAENAQLKRENEKYAAMKEVLLETGYQPR
;
A
#
# COMPACT_ATOMS: atom_id res chain seq x y z
N MET A 1 -45.71 16.60 26.68
CA MET A 1 -44.31 16.12 26.65
C MET A 1 -44.17 14.91 25.72
N SER A 2 -44.46 15.06 24.42
CA SER A 2 -44.48 13.95 23.43
C SER A 2 -43.61 14.21 22.18
N ASN A 3 -42.92 15.35 22.10
CA ASN A 3 -42.31 15.78 20.85
C ASN A 3 -40.97 15.10 20.56
N GLY A 4 -40.23 14.66 21.58
CA GLY A 4 -38.89 14.07 21.39
C GLY A 4 -38.93 12.71 20.68
N VAL A 5 -39.84 11.84 21.10
CA VAL A 5 -40.02 10.50 20.50
C VAL A 5 -40.55 10.62 19.07
N GLN A 6 -41.53 11.50 18.85
CA GLN A 6 -42.09 11.70 17.50
C GLN A 6 -41.03 12.27 16.55
N LYS A 7 -40.30 13.32 16.95
CA LYS A 7 -39.18 13.86 16.17
C LYS A 7 -38.11 12.81 15.87
N GLY A 8 -37.82 11.93 16.83
CA GLY A 8 -36.88 10.82 16.62
C GLY A 8 -37.34 9.87 15.51
N LYS A 9 -38.63 9.55 15.46
CA LYS A 9 -39.22 8.71 14.40
C LYS A 9 -39.25 9.42 13.06
N ASP A 10 -39.62 10.70 13.03
CA ASP A 10 -39.67 11.50 11.80
C ASP A 10 -38.26 11.61 11.19
N ASN A 11 -37.23 11.84 12.02
CA ASN A 11 -35.83 11.86 11.59
C ASN A 11 -35.38 10.51 11.04
N ALA A 12 -35.79 9.39 11.66
CA ALA A 12 -35.46 8.06 11.18
C ALA A 12 -36.10 7.78 9.81
N LEU A 13 -37.36 8.19 9.63
CA LEU A 13 -38.05 8.07 8.36
C LEU A 13 -37.38 8.89 7.25
N ALA A 14 -36.97 10.12 7.55
CA ALA A 14 -36.26 10.98 6.60
C ALA A 14 -34.93 10.36 6.15
N VAL A 15 -34.15 9.81 7.08
CA VAL A 15 -32.92 9.08 6.76
C VAL A 15 -33.21 7.85 5.91
N GLN A 16 -34.25 7.08 6.23
CA GLN A 16 -34.64 5.90 5.45
C GLN A 16 -35.04 6.27 4.02
N GLN A 17 -35.83 7.33 3.84
CA GLN A 17 -36.25 7.82 2.54
C GLN A 17 -35.06 8.29 1.71
N TRP A 18 -34.16 9.08 2.31
CA TRP A 18 -32.95 9.52 1.64
C TRP A 18 -32.09 8.34 1.18
N ILE A 19 -31.91 7.31 2.01
CA ILE A 19 -31.18 6.10 1.61
C ILE A 19 -31.87 5.42 0.41
N ALA A 20 -33.19 5.27 0.45
CA ALA A 20 -33.96 4.64 -0.62
C ALA A 20 -33.95 5.45 -1.93
N GLU A 21 -33.97 6.78 -1.85
CA GLU A 21 -33.82 7.66 -3.00
C GLU A 21 -32.45 7.49 -3.64
N ARG A 22 -31.37 7.53 -2.84
CA ARG A 22 -30.00 7.32 -3.32
C ARG A 22 -29.78 5.93 -3.90
N ASP A 23 -30.45 4.91 -3.38
CA ASP A 23 -30.47 3.57 -3.98
C ASP A 23 -31.12 3.56 -5.36
N ALA A 24 -32.22 4.29 -5.54
CA ALA A 24 -32.97 4.32 -6.78
C ALA A 24 -32.26 5.12 -7.86
N THR A 25 -31.61 6.23 -7.49
CA THR A 25 -30.82 7.07 -8.41
C THR A 25 -29.43 6.52 -8.68
N GLY A 26 -28.83 5.78 -7.74
CA GLY A 26 -27.48 5.24 -7.86
C GLY A 26 -26.37 6.29 -7.70
N ASP A 27 -26.68 7.46 -7.14
CA ASP A 27 -25.77 8.60 -6.96
C ASP A 27 -25.09 8.61 -5.57
N TYR A 28 -25.27 7.56 -4.76
CA TYR A 28 -24.67 7.43 -3.43
C TYR A 28 -23.14 7.59 -3.41
N GLY A 29 -22.47 7.40 -4.55
CA GLY A 29 -21.03 7.65 -4.72
C GLY A 29 -20.61 9.10 -4.50
N GLU A 30 -21.48 10.09 -4.77
CA GLU A 30 -21.19 11.51 -4.53
C GLU A 30 -21.09 11.84 -3.03
N TYR A 31 -21.69 10.97 -2.20
CA TYR A 31 -21.70 11.09 -0.76
C TYR A 31 -20.61 10.24 -0.08
N GLU A 32 -19.68 9.65 -0.83
CA GLU A 32 -18.58 8.86 -0.26
C GLU A 32 -17.52 9.74 0.40
N ARG A 33 -17.16 9.43 1.65
CA ARG A 33 -16.03 10.04 2.34
C ARG A 33 -15.30 9.01 3.20
N ARG A 34 -14.15 8.55 2.70
CA ARG A 34 -13.28 7.56 3.36
C ARG A 34 -13.96 6.19 3.51
N GLY A 35 -14.62 5.73 2.45
CA GLY A 35 -15.27 4.42 2.41
C GLY A 35 -16.55 4.31 3.26
N ILE A 36 -17.11 5.44 3.69
CA ILE A 36 -18.41 5.52 4.38
C ILE A 36 -19.17 6.74 3.88
N ILE A 37 -20.49 6.81 4.14
CA ILE A 37 -21.30 7.97 3.79
C ILE A 37 -20.81 9.19 4.58
N ASN A 38 -20.64 10.31 3.89
CA ASN A 38 -20.34 11.61 4.48
C ASN A 38 -21.50 12.06 5.37
N ARG A 39 -21.40 11.74 6.66
CA ARG A 39 -22.41 12.07 7.66
C ARG A 39 -22.75 13.55 7.71
N SER A 40 -21.77 14.43 7.51
CA SER A 40 -22.04 15.87 7.55
C SER A 40 -22.96 16.26 6.40
N ALA A 41 -22.62 15.87 5.16
CA ALA A 41 -23.46 16.12 3.99
C ALA A 41 -24.86 15.53 4.15
N LEU A 42 -24.98 14.29 4.63
CA LEU A 42 -26.27 13.64 4.87
C LEU A 42 -27.15 14.42 5.86
N PHE A 43 -26.58 14.82 7.01
CA PHE A 43 -27.35 15.53 8.05
C PHE A 43 -27.65 16.98 7.68
N ASP A 44 -26.73 17.64 6.98
CA ASP A 44 -26.92 19.01 6.50
C ASP A 44 -28.03 19.06 5.42
N GLU A 45 -28.07 18.09 4.51
CA GLU A 45 -29.10 17.98 3.48
C GLU A 45 -30.48 17.66 4.06
N LEU A 46 -30.54 16.75 5.04
CA LEU A 46 -31.78 16.41 5.73
C LEU A 46 -32.24 17.48 6.73
N GLY A 47 -31.41 18.47 7.04
CA GLY A 47 -31.69 19.48 8.07
C GLY A 47 -31.83 18.91 9.48
N ILE A 48 -31.24 17.73 9.73
CA ILE A 48 -31.36 17.01 11.00
C ILE A 48 -30.07 17.21 11.80
N PRO A 49 -30.13 17.52 13.11
CA PRO A 49 -28.92 17.66 13.91
C PRO A 49 -28.21 16.32 14.03
N ARG A 50 -26.89 16.33 13.84
CA ARG A 50 -26.03 15.14 13.93
C ARG A 50 -26.14 14.40 15.27
N SER A 51 -26.48 15.11 16.35
CA SER A 51 -26.76 14.51 17.67
C SER A 51 -27.90 13.49 17.65
N SER A 52 -28.79 13.55 16.65
CA SER A 52 -29.86 12.56 16.44
C SER A 52 -29.33 11.14 16.26
N MET A 53 -28.13 10.98 15.68
CA MET A 53 -27.45 9.68 15.58
C MET A 53 -26.98 9.14 16.95
N GLY A 54 -26.67 10.06 17.88
CA GLY A 54 -26.31 9.71 19.26
C GLY A 54 -27.52 9.31 20.09
N SER A 55 -28.66 9.97 19.88
CA SER A 55 -29.90 9.78 20.64
C SER A 55 -30.86 8.73 20.06
N ASN A 56 -30.68 8.34 18.80
CA ASN A 56 -31.53 7.35 18.12
C ASN A 56 -30.68 6.27 17.44
N ASP A 57 -30.63 5.09 18.07
CA ASP A 57 -29.86 3.95 17.57
C ASP A 57 -30.37 3.42 16.21
N GLN A 58 -31.65 3.60 15.89
CA GLN A 58 -32.22 3.19 14.60
C GLN A 58 -31.56 3.97 13.45
N ILE A 59 -31.37 5.29 13.62
CA ILE A 59 -30.69 6.13 12.62
C ILE A 59 -29.26 5.63 12.41
N ARG A 60 -28.56 5.30 13.51
CA ARG A 60 -27.20 4.79 13.43
C ARG A 60 -27.13 3.49 12.65
N GLN A 61 -27.97 2.51 12.98
CA GLN A 61 -27.99 1.20 12.33
C GLN A 61 -28.33 1.29 10.84
N MET A 62 -29.31 2.11 10.45
CA MET A 62 -29.67 2.28 9.02
C MET A 62 -28.50 2.85 8.21
N ILE A 63 -27.80 3.83 8.78
CA ILE A 63 -26.66 4.48 8.12
C ILE A 63 -25.47 3.50 8.05
N GLU A 64 -25.17 2.75 9.12
CA GLU A 64 -24.09 1.74 9.10
C GLU A 64 -24.39 0.60 8.12
N ALA A 65 -25.64 0.14 8.04
CA ALA A 65 -26.05 -0.85 7.05
C ALA A 65 -25.86 -0.32 5.61
N ALA A 66 -26.21 0.94 5.37
CA ALA A 66 -26.01 1.59 4.07
C ALA A 66 -24.52 1.74 3.73
N ASP A 67 -23.63 2.04 4.70
CA ASP A 67 -22.19 2.05 4.46
C ASP A 67 -21.66 0.71 3.98
N VAL A 68 -22.01 -0.37 4.68
CA VAL A 68 -21.55 -1.72 4.32
C VAL A 68 -22.04 -2.08 2.94
N ARG A 69 -23.30 -1.76 2.63
CA ARG A 69 -23.90 -2.05 1.33
C ARG A 69 -23.29 -1.24 0.18
N TRP A 70 -23.00 0.05 0.39
CA TRP A 70 -22.52 0.94 -0.68
C TRP A 70 -21.00 0.94 -0.83
N PHE A 71 -20.26 0.70 0.26
CA PHE A 71 -18.82 0.91 0.32
C PHE A 71 -18.04 -0.23 1.01
N GLY A 72 -18.71 -1.20 1.63
CA GLY A 72 -18.07 -2.25 2.44
C GLY A 72 -17.08 -3.14 1.68
N GLU A 73 -17.21 -3.26 0.36
CA GLU A 73 -16.30 -4.07 -0.47
C GLU A 73 -14.96 -3.34 -0.78
N LYS A 74 -14.94 -2.00 -0.76
CA LYS A 74 -13.74 -1.18 -1.07
C LYS A 74 -12.62 -1.29 -0.02
N GLU A 75 -12.95 -1.57 1.24
CA GLU A 75 -11.97 -1.70 2.34
C GLU A 75 -11.13 -2.98 2.23
N ALA A 76 -11.72 -4.09 1.75
CA ALA A 76 -10.99 -5.33 1.54
C ALA A 76 -9.93 -5.20 0.43
N ASP A 77 -10.31 -4.51 -0.66
CA ASP A 77 -9.49 -4.37 -1.85
C ASP A 77 -8.33 -3.37 -1.65
N THR A 78 -8.57 -2.24 -0.99
CA THR A 78 -7.55 -1.22 -0.72
C THR A 78 -6.47 -1.68 0.27
N LYS A 79 -6.83 -2.45 1.30
CA LYS A 79 -5.88 -3.02 2.27
C LYS A 79 -5.02 -4.11 1.64
N ALA A 80 -5.59 -4.95 0.77
CA ALA A 80 -4.86 -5.95 0.00
C ALA A 80 -3.87 -5.31 -0.99
N HIS A 81 -4.30 -4.27 -1.72
CA HIS A 81 -3.44 -3.54 -2.65
C HIS A 81 -2.28 -2.79 -1.94
N LYS A 82 -2.54 -2.16 -0.79
CA LYS A 82 -1.49 -1.47 -0.02
C LYS A 82 -0.45 -2.45 0.53
N ALA A 83 -0.88 -3.61 1.04
CA ALA A 83 0.01 -4.66 1.53
C ALA A 83 0.79 -5.39 0.41
N ALA A 84 0.25 -5.44 -0.82
CA ALA A 84 0.96 -5.94 -1.99
C ALA A 84 2.03 -4.95 -2.47
N ARG A 85 1.70 -3.64 -2.48
CA ARG A 85 2.62 -2.58 -2.89
C ARG A 85 3.83 -2.48 -1.96
N GLU A 86 3.63 -2.49 -0.64
CA GLU A 86 4.71 -2.43 0.35
C GLU A 86 5.66 -3.64 0.27
N ARG A 87 5.13 -4.83 -0.02
CA ARG A 87 5.94 -6.04 -0.27
C ARG A 87 6.75 -5.96 -1.57
N SER A 88 6.20 -5.32 -2.60
CA SER A 88 6.91 -5.15 -3.88
C SER A 88 8.06 -4.15 -3.77
N GLU A 89 7.84 -3.02 -3.08
CA GLU A 89 8.85 -1.97 -2.89
C GLU A 89 10.03 -2.48 -2.04
N LYS A 90 9.75 -3.25 -0.98
CA LYS A 90 10.79 -3.87 -0.14
C LYS A 90 11.63 -4.92 -0.90
N ARG A 91 11.00 -5.69 -1.80
CA ARG A 91 11.73 -6.63 -2.67
C ARG A 91 12.63 -5.89 -3.64
N VAL A 92 12.14 -4.86 -4.31
CA VAL A 92 12.94 -4.07 -5.28
C VAL A 92 14.17 -3.44 -4.60
N ALA A 93 14.01 -2.88 -3.40
CA ALA A 93 15.12 -2.30 -2.65
C ALA A 93 16.17 -3.34 -2.19
N SER A 94 15.73 -4.54 -1.78
CA SER A 94 16.65 -5.64 -1.45
C SER A 94 17.42 -6.12 -2.68
N THR A 95 16.71 -6.25 -3.80
CA THR A 95 17.30 -6.77 -5.05
C THR A 95 18.33 -5.78 -5.62
N SER A 96 18.07 -4.47 -5.56
CA SER A 96 19.03 -3.47 -6.04
C SER A 96 20.30 -3.43 -5.18
N ALA A 97 20.18 -3.56 -3.86
CA ALA A 97 21.33 -3.64 -2.96
C ALA A 97 22.19 -4.89 -3.20
N GLU A 98 21.55 -6.04 -3.46
CA GLU A 98 22.24 -7.28 -3.81
C GLU A 98 22.97 -7.18 -5.15
N VAL A 99 22.34 -6.59 -6.17
CA VAL A 99 22.94 -6.38 -7.49
C VAL A 99 24.19 -5.50 -7.39
N SER A 100 24.13 -4.37 -6.68
CA SER A 100 25.29 -3.49 -6.48
C SER A 100 26.44 -4.23 -5.78
N LYS A 101 26.13 -5.00 -4.73
CA LYS A 101 27.13 -5.78 -4.00
C LYS A 101 27.79 -6.85 -4.89
N LEU A 102 27.00 -7.54 -5.72
CA LEU A 102 27.51 -8.54 -6.67
C LEU A 102 28.38 -7.89 -7.76
N MET A 103 27.99 -6.71 -8.27
CA MET A 103 28.80 -5.97 -9.23
C MET A 103 30.16 -5.57 -8.65
N ASP A 104 30.19 -5.07 -7.42
CA ASP A 104 31.44 -4.71 -6.74
C ASP A 104 32.36 -5.93 -6.55
N GLN A 105 31.77 -7.09 -6.19
CA GLN A 105 32.51 -8.35 -6.07
C GLN A 105 33.10 -8.81 -7.41
N ILE A 106 32.34 -8.69 -8.50
CA ILE A 106 32.83 -9.03 -9.85
C ILE A 106 34.01 -8.16 -10.24
N VAL A 107 33.95 -6.84 -9.97
CA VAL A 107 35.05 -5.92 -10.27
C VAL A 107 36.30 -6.30 -9.48
N LYS A 108 36.15 -6.57 -8.18
CA LYS A 108 37.26 -6.97 -7.32
C LYS A 108 37.90 -8.29 -7.77
N LEU A 109 37.09 -9.31 -8.03
CA LEU A 109 37.56 -10.62 -8.49
C LEU A 109 38.25 -10.53 -9.87
N LYS A 110 37.75 -9.70 -10.78
CA LYS A 110 38.39 -9.48 -12.08
C LYS A 110 39.77 -8.83 -11.93
N ALA A 111 39.88 -7.84 -11.03
CA ALA A 111 41.16 -7.18 -10.74
C ALA A 111 42.18 -8.16 -10.14
N GLU A 112 41.76 -8.96 -9.16
CA GLU A 112 42.60 -9.98 -8.52
C GLU A 112 43.05 -11.05 -9.53
N ASN A 113 42.14 -11.53 -10.38
CA ASN A 113 42.47 -12.51 -11.41
C ASN A 113 43.45 -11.95 -12.45
N ALA A 114 43.31 -10.67 -12.83
CA ALA A 114 44.27 -10.00 -13.71
C ALA A 114 45.65 -9.86 -13.07
N GLN A 115 45.72 -9.57 -11.76
CA GLN A 115 46.98 -9.51 -11.02
C GLN A 115 47.65 -10.89 -10.94
N LEU A 116 46.91 -11.92 -10.54
CA LEU A 116 47.42 -13.30 -10.44
C LEU A 116 47.92 -13.82 -11.79
N LYS A 117 47.25 -13.48 -12.90
CA LYS A 117 47.73 -13.82 -14.24
C LYS A 117 49.08 -13.19 -14.57
N ARG A 118 49.26 -11.89 -14.27
CA ARG A 118 50.54 -11.19 -14.46
C ARG A 118 51.65 -11.80 -13.61
N GLU A 119 51.35 -12.15 -12.36
CA GLU A 119 52.32 -12.81 -11.47
C GLU A 119 52.72 -14.18 -12.03
N ASN A 120 51.75 -14.99 -12.48
CA ASN A 120 52.02 -16.27 -13.12
C ASN A 120 52.85 -16.14 -14.40
N GLU A 121 52.57 -15.15 -15.26
CA GLU A 121 53.37 -14.87 -16.44
C GLU A 121 54.82 -14.53 -16.07
N LYS A 122 55.01 -13.70 -15.03
CA LYS A 122 56.34 -13.36 -14.52
C LYS A 122 57.08 -14.61 -14.00
N TYR A 123 56.42 -15.45 -13.22
CA TYR A 123 57.02 -16.69 -12.72
C TYR A 123 57.31 -17.69 -13.85
N ALA A 124 56.45 -17.77 -14.88
CA ALA A 124 56.66 -18.61 -16.05
C ALA A 124 57.92 -18.17 -16.83
N ALA A 125 58.04 -16.87 -17.13
CA ALA A 125 59.23 -16.33 -17.79
C ALA A 125 60.51 -16.54 -16.97
N MET A 126 60.43 -16.38 -15.64
CA MET A 126 61.56 -16.64 -14.74
C MET A 126 61.98 -18.11 -14.74
N LYS A 127 61.00 -19.04 -14.78
CA LYS A 127 61.26 -20.48 -14.87
C LYS A 127 61.92 -20.85 -16.20
N GLU A 128 61.50 -20.24 -17.30
CA GLU A 128 62.07 -20.46 -18.63
C GLU A 128 63.54 -20.04 -18.69
N VAL A 129 63.88 -18.82 -18.23
CA VAL A 129 65.26 -18.34 -18.16
C VAL A 129 66.14 -19.23 -17.26
N LEU A 130 65.61 -19.68 -16.13
CA LEU A 130 66.33 -20.59 -15.22
C LEU A 130 66.63 -21.94 -15.89
N LEU A 131 65.68 -22.48 -16.68
CA LEU A 131 65.86 -23.73 -17.42
C LEU A 131 66.89 -23.59 -18.56
N GLU A 132 66.89 -22.46 -19.26
CA GLU A 132 67.81 -22.23 -20.39
C GLU A 132 69.23 -21.88 -19.95
N THR A 133 69.39 -21.11 -18.87
CA THR A 133 70.69 -20.55 -18.48
C THR A 133 71.28 -21.17 -17.21
N GLY A 134 70.47 -21.93 -16.44
CA GLY A 134 70.86 -22.45 -15.12
C GLY A 134 71.02 -21.38 -14.03
N TYR A 135 70.80 -20.11 -14.36
CA TYR A 135 70.95 -18.97 -13.44
C TYR A 135 69.60 -18.30 -13.19
N GLN A 136 69.34 -17.94 -11.94
CA GLN A 136 68.13 -17.22 -11.59
C GLN A 136 68.27 -15.73 -11.97
N PRO A 137 67.39 -15.18 -12.82
CA PRO A 137 67.43 -13.76 -13.15
C PRO A 137 67.12 -12.93 -11.89
N ARG A 138 67.92 -11.88 -11.65
CA ARG A 138 67.80 -10.97 -10.50
C ARG A 138 66.72 -9.92 -10.73
#